data_AF-A0A924K2F9-F1
#
_entry.id   AF-A0A924K2F9-F1
#
_cell.length_a   1.000
_cell.length_b   1.000
_cell.length_c   1.000
_cell.angle_alpha   90.00
_cell.angle_beta   90.00
_cell.angle_gamma   90.00
#
_symmetry.space_group_name_H-M   'P 1'
#
loop_
_entity.id
_entity.type
_entity.pdbx_description
1 polymer ?
#
loop_
_entity_poly.entity_id
_entity_poly.type
_entity_poly.pdbx_seq_one_letter_code
_entity_poly.pdbx_strand_id
1 'polypeptide(L)'
;ESNRIMADLVSQRPGSKKLAERYVPLDAGMADFDAIMQDIRLQRPDFIFSTVVGDSTASLYRAYAQAGFDPKVMPIGSLTTSEAEISQMGWDVAAGHYTSAPYFQSIDSDSNRDCLARTSRRFGNECVPNLCWEAAYFQTHMFANAMRESGSDEIASIMPQLLGSEFEAPQGRVRIDPSNHHTCLYPRIGRAEATGQFKIVRESRRPVHPDPYLVTHSLGDWTAKLPEQP
;
A
#
# COMPACT_ATOMS: atom_id res chain seq x y z
N GLU A 1 -14.39 -2.08 -5.36
CA GLU A 1 -14.58 -1.43 -4.05
C GLU A 1 -13.73 -0.17 -3.85
N SER A 2 -12.40 -0.24 -3.94
CA SER A 2 -11.52 0.93 -3.71
C SER A 2 -11.86 2.17 -4.55
N ASN A 3 -12.23 2.00 -5.82
CA ASN A 3 -12.66 3.10 -6.69
C ASN A 3 -13.94 3.79 -6.21
N ARG A 4 -14.89 3.01 -5.66
CA ARG A 4 -16.14 3.53 -5.08
C ARG A 4 -15.81 4.35 -3.83
N ILE A 5 -15.04 3.78 -2.90
CA ILE A 5 -14.63 4.46 -1.67
C ILE A 5 -13.89 5.77 -1.97
N MET A 6 -12.96 5.76 -2.93
CA MET A 6 -12.24 6.96 -3.33
C MET A 6 -13.17 8.01 -3.94
N ALA A 7 -14.12 7.60 -4.81
CA ALA A 7 -15.11 8.52 -5.38
C ALA A 7 -16.00 9.15 -4.29
N ASP A 8 -16.40 8.37 -3.29
CA ASP A 8 -17.20 8.85 -2.16
C ASP A 8 -16.39 9.84 -1.30
N LEU A 9 -15.12 9.54 -1.00
CA LEU A 9 -14.22 10.44 -0.26
C LEU A 9 -13.96 11.75 -1.01
N VAL A 10 -13.75 11.70 -2.34
CA VAL A 10 -13.61 12.90 -3.18
C VAL A 10 -14.88 13.74 -3.13
N SER A 11 -16.05 13.11 -3.21
CA SER A 11 -17.34 13.81 -3.24
C SER A 11 -17.71 14.49 -1.91
N GLN A 12 -17.11 14.06 -0.79
CA GLN A 12 -17.28 14.71 0.51
C GLN A 12 -16.63 16.10 0.59
N ARG A 13 -15.63 16.38 -0.24
CA ARG A 13 -14.97 17.70 -0.27
C ARG A 13 -15.74 18.64 -1.21
N PRO A 14 -16.28 19.77 -0.72
CA PRO A 14 -16.98 20.73 -1.57
C PRO A 14 -16.13 21.17 -2.76
N GLY A 15 -16.74 21.21 -3.96
CA GLY A 15 -16.08 21.61 -5.20
C GLY A 15 -15.18 20.54 -5.84
N SER A 16 -15.05 19.36 -5.22
CA SER A 16 -14.31 18.23 -5.80
C SER A 16 -15.25 17.30 -6.58
N LYS A 17 -14.73 16.64 -7.62
CA LYS A 17 -15.51 15.67 -8.41
C LYS A 17 -14.61 14.62 -9.05
N LYS A 18 -15.16 13.43 -9.28
CA LYS A 18 -14.53 12.42 -10.15
C LYS A 18 -14.67 12.88 -11.60
N LEU A 19 -13.54 13.07 -12.27
CA LEU A 19 -13.47 13.53 -13.66
C LEU A 19 -13.68 12.38 -14.65
N ALA A 20 -13.03 11.24 -14.41
CA ALA A 20 -13.16 10.04 -15.22
C ALA A 20 -12.90 8.78 -14.39
N GLU A 21 -13.29 7.65 -14.97
CA GLU A 21 -12.93 6.31 -14.49
C GLU A 21 -12.65 5.44 -15.71
N ARG A 22 -11.51 4.73 -15.70
CA ARG A 22 -11.03 3.92 -16.82
C ARG A 22 -10.55 2.58 -16.28
N TYR A 23 -10.75 1.54 -17.09
CA TYR A 23 -10.34 0.18 -16.80
C TYR A 23 -9.50 -0.32 -17.97
N VAL A 24 -8.47 -1.10 -17.66
CA VAL A 24 -7.59 -1.75 -18.62
C VAL A 24 -7.52 -3.25 -18.30
N PRO A 25 -7.18 -4.12 -19.27
CA PRO A 25 -6.87 -5.52 -19.02
C PRO A 25 -5.72 -5.69 -17.99
N LEU A 26 -5.62 -6.86 -17.35
CA LEU A 26 -4.55 -7.12 -16.38
C LEU A 26 -3.16 -7.18 -17.02
N ASP A 27 -3.10 -7.53 -18.30
CA ASP A 27 -1.91 -7.62 -19.15
C ASP A 27 -1.70 -6.37 -20.02
N ALA A 28 -2.30 -5.24 -19.63
CA ALA A 28 -2.19 -3.98 -20.35
C ALA A 28 -0.73 -3.51 -20.52
N GLY A 29 -0.36 -3.29 -21.78
CA GLY A 29 0.91 -2.69 -22.17
C GLY A 29 0.84 -1.17 -22.17
N MET A 30 1.96 -0.53 -22.48
CA MET A 30 2.07 0.93 -22.50
C MET A 30 1.08 1.59 -23.48
N ALA A 31 0.85 0.97 -24.65
CA ALA A 31 -0.06 1.49 -25.68
C ALA A 31 -1.53 1.51 -25.24
N ASP A 32 -1.94 0.62 -24.34
CA ASP A 32 -3.31 0.60 -23.79
C ASP A 32 -3.61 1.84 -22.94
N PHE A 33 -2.57 2.56 -22.51
CA PHE A 33 -2.70 3.81 -21.75
C PHE A 33 -2.73 5.07 -22.63
N ASP A 34 -2.49 4.99 -23.94
CA ASP A 34 -2.37 6.18 -24.80
C ASP A 34 -3.64 7.04 -24.79
N ALA A 35 -4.80 6.42 -24.97
CA ALA A 35 -6.08 7.12 -24.93
C ALA A 35 -6.38 7.70 -23.54
N ILE A 36 -5.94 7.01 -22.47
CA ILE A 36 -6.09 7.46 -21.09
C ILE A 36 -5.22 8.70 -20.85
N MET A 37 -3.97 8.72 -21.33
CA MET A 37 -3.07 9.87 -21.20
C MET A 37 -3.56 11.08 -21.99
N GLN A 38 -4.15 10.88 -23.17
CA GLN A 38 -4.79 11.96 -23.93
C GLN A 38 -5.97 12.57 -23.15
N ASP A 39 -6.83 11.72 -22.58
CA ASP A 39 -7.97 12.14 -21.78
C ASP A 39 -7.54 12.90 -20.51
N ILE A 40 -6.53 12.40 -19.79
CA ILE A 40 -5.93 13.08 -18.63
C ILE A 40 -5.42 14.47 -19.01
N ARG A 41 -4.75 14.61 -20.18
CA ARG A 41 -4.24 15.91 -20.64
C ARG A 41 -5.35 16.93 -20.92
N LEU A 42 -6.47 16.46 -21.45
CA LEU A 42 -7.64 17.30 -21.72
C LEU A 42 -8.35 17.72 -20.42
N GLN A 43 -8.52 16.78 -19.49
CA GLN A 43 -9.29 17.01 -18.26
C GLN A 43 -8.48 17.69 -17.15
N ARG A 44 -7.15 17.54 -17.15
CA ARG A 44 -6.21 18.12 -16.17
C ARG A 44 -6.63 17.88 -14.71
N PRO A 45 -6.76 16.62 -14.26
CA PRO A 45 -7.06 16.33 -12.86
C PRO A 45 -5.95 16.81 -11.93
N ASP A 46 -6.28 17.08 -10.66
CA ASP A 46 -5.29 17.42 -9.64
C ASP A 46 -4.44 16.20 -9.21
N PHE A 47 -4.97 14.99 -9.38
CA PHE A 47 -4.27 13.73 -9.12
C PHE A 47 -4.95 12.58 -9.85
N ILE A 48 -4.23 11.47 -9.98
CA ILE A 48 -4.74 10.21 -10.52
C ILE A 48 -4.80 9.19 -9.39
N PHE A 49 -5.95 8.55 -9.17
CA PHE A 49 -6.03 7.39 -8.29
C PHE A 49 -5.89 6.11 -9.11
N SER A 50 -4.86 5.31 -8.82
CA SER A 50 -4.57 4.08 -9.56
C SER A 50 -4.75 2.83 -8.71
N THR A 51 -5.59 1.93 -9.22
CA THR A 51 -5.74 0.55 -8.75
C THR A 51 -5.23 -0.46 -9.78
N VAL A 52 -4.33 -0.04 -10.68
CA VAL A 52 -3.61 -0.95 -11.58
C VAL A 52 -2.64 -1.80 -10.75
N VAL A 53 -2.44 -3.04 -11.16
CA VAL A 53 -1.65 -4.04 -10.43
C VAL A 53 -0.70 -4.78 -11.37
N GLY A 54 0.33 -5.41 -10.79
CA GLY A 54 1.29 -6.23 -11.52
C GLY A 54 2.09 -5.44 -12.56
N ASP A 55 2.50 -6.13 -13.62
CA ASP A 55 3.38 -5.58 -14.66
C ASP A 55 2.77 -4.34 -15.36
N SER A 56 1.44 -4.27 -15.44
CA SER A 56 0.69 -3.13 -15.99
C SER A 56 0.92 -1.83 -15.20
N THR A 57 1.31 -1.91 -13.92
CA THR A 57 1.65 -0.71 -13.12
C THR A 57 2.86 0.00 -13.70
N ALA A 58 3.91 -0.73 -14.10
CA ALA A 58 5.07 -0.12 -14.73
C ALA A 58 4.73 0.54 -16.07
N SER A 59 3.86 -0.09 -16.87
CA SER A 59 3.36 0.46 -18.13
C SER A 59 2.61 1.79 -17.92
N LEU A 60 1.73 1.87 -16.93
CA LEU A 60 1.00 3.09 -16.59
C LEU A 60 1.94 4.26 -16.27
N TYR A 61 2.90 4.04 -15.38
CA TYR A 61 3.80 5.11 -14.91
C TYR A 61 4.76 5.57 -16.00
N ARG A 62 5.24 4.63 -16.85
CA ARG A 62 6.05 4.99 -18.02
C ARG A 62 5.25 5.78 -19.05
N ALA A 63 4.00 5.39 -19.32
CA ALA A 63 3.11 6.17 -20.19
C ALA A 63 2.84 7.57 -19.62
N TYR A 64 2.66 7.70 -18.30
CA TYR A 64 2.55 8.98 -17.61
C TYR A 64 3.80 9.86 -17.81
N ALA A 65 5.00 9.28 -17.63
CA ALA A 65 6.26 10.00 -17.81
C ALA A 65 6.50 10.38 -19.28
N GLN A 66 6.21 9.47 -20.23
CA GLN A 66 6.32 9.73 -21.67
C GLN A 66 5.34 10.81 -22.15
N ALA A 67 4.18 10.90 -21.51
CA ALA A 67 3.22 11.98 -21.71
C ALA A 67 3.72 13.34 -21.19
N GLY A 68 4.86 13.39 -20.49
CA GLY A 68 5.46 14.63 -19.99
C GLY A 68 4.71 15.24 -18.83
N PHE A 69 3.98 14.43 -18.06
CA PHE A 69 3.30 14.89 -16.85
C PHE A 69 4.28 15.03 -15.67
N ASP A 70 4.01 15.99 -14.79
CA ASP A 70 4.84 16.27 -13.61
C ASP A 70 4.15 15.73 -12.34
N PRO A 71 4.74 14.76 -11.63
CA PRO A 71 4.16 14.22 -10.39
C PRO A 71 4.08 15.25 -9.26
N LYS A 72 4.81 16.37 -9.34
CA LYS A 72 4.64 17.49 -8.40
C LYS A 72 3.33 18.25 -8.60
N VAL A 73 2.77 18.20 -9.81
CA VAL A 73 1.53 18.88 -10.18
C VAL A 73 0.34 17.93 -10.17
N MET A 74 0.50 16.74 -10.73
CA MET A 74 -0.57 15.74 -10.89
C MET A 74 -0.06 14.34 -10.49
N PRO A 75 0.18 14.08 -9.21
CA PRO A 75 0.71 12.79 -8.76
C PRO A 75 -0.28 11.65 -9.04
N ILE A 76 0.29 10.44 -9.08
CA ILE A 76 -0.47 9.18 -9.00
C ILE A 76 -0.48 8.77 -7.53
N GLY A 77 -1.66 8.54 -6.97
CA GLY A 77 -1.87 7.90 -5.68
C GLY A 77 -2.34 6.46 -5.89
N SER A 78 -1.72 5.49 -5.22
CA SER A 78 -2.04 4.07 -5.35
C SER A 78 -2.23 3.39 -3.99
N LEU A 79 -2.90 2.24 -4.00
CA LEU A 79 -2.96 1.29 -2.88
C LEU A 79 -2.13 0.02 -3.13
N THR A 80 -1.56 -0.10 -4.32
CA THR A 80 -1.02 -1.36 -4.85
C THR A 80 0.42 -1.24 -5.35
N THR A 81 0.86 -0.04 -5.71
CA THR A 81 2.25 0.19 -6.17
C THR A 81 3.22 -0.03 -5.01
N SER A 82 4.19 -0.92 -5.15
CA SER A 82 5.16 -1.23 -4.09
C SER A 82 6.60 -1.04 -4.56
N GLU A 83 7.56 -1.26 -3.66
CA GLU A 83 8.99 -1.24 -3.98
C GLU A 83 9.34 -2.22 -5.12
N ALA A 84 8.58 -3.31 -5.26
CA ALA A 84 8.76 -4.25 -6.36
C ALA A 84 8.42 -3.60 -7.72
N GLU A 85 7.25 -2.98 -7.87
CA GLU A 85 6.87 -2.29 -9.10
C GLU A 85 7.80 -1.10 -9.39
N ILE A 86 8.26 -0.39 -8.34
CA ILE A 86 9.24 0.70 -8.49
C ILE A 86 10.55 0.18 -9.11
N SER A 87 11.05 -0.96 -8.60
CA SER A 87 12.28 -1.58 -9.13
C SER A 87 12.15 -2.00 -10.60
N GLN A 88 10.94 -2.40 -11.02
CA GLN A 88 10.66 -2.76 -12.41
C GLN A 88 10.52 -1.54 -13.32
N MET A 89 9.81 -0.49 -12.88
CA MET A 89 9.50 0.65 -13.75
C MET A 89 10.68 1.61 -13.92
N GLY A 90 11.54 1.72 -12.91
CA GLY A 90 12.58 2.73 -12.78
C GLY A 90 12.25 3.71 -11.67
N TRP A 91 13.22 3.95 -10.78
CA TRP A 91 13.10 4.87 -9.63
C TRP A 91 12.78 6.33 -10.01
N ASP A 92 13.24 6.79 -11.17
CA ASP A 92 13.01 8.12 -11.73
C ASP A 92 11.57 8.29 -12.19
N VAL A 93 11.00 7.26 -12.80
CA VAL A 93 9.60 7.19 -13.21
C VAL A 93 8.67 7.16 -12.00
N ALA A 94 9.07 6.51 -10.91
CA ALA A 94 8.27 6.42 -9.69
C ALA A 94 8.34 7.68 -8.80
N ALA A 95 9.41 8.48 -8.91
CA ALA A 95 9.68 9.57 -7.98
C ALA A 95 8.54 10.61 -7.96
N GLY A 96 8.09 10.98 -6.74
CA GLY A 96 7.04 11.97 -6.52
C GLY A 96 5.61 11.41 -6.46
N HIS A 97 5.40 10.16 -6.86
CA HIS A 97 4.12 9.47 -6.72
C HIS A 97 3.89 8.94 -5.29
N TYR A 98 2.65 8.62 -4.93
CA TYR A 98 2.25 8.25 -3.58
C TYR A 98 1.63 6.86 -3.51
N THR A 99 1.88 6.16 -2.41
CA THR A 99 1.22 4.89 -2.07
C THR A 99 0.72 4.92 -0.63
N SER A 100 -0.44 4.32 -0.40
CA SER A 100 -0.90 3.97 0.94
C SER A 100 -0.66 2.48 1.21
N ALA A 101 0.12 2.16 2.24
CA ALA A 101 0.44 0.78 2.61
C ALA A 101 0.65 0.64 4.13
N PRO A 102 0.47 -0.56 4.70
CA PRO A 102 0.81 -0.82 6.10
C PRO A 102 2.32 -0.87 6.35
N TYR A 103 3.12 -1.20 5.32
CA TYR A 103 4.56 -1.38 5.44
C TYR A 103 5.30 -0.71 4.28
N PHE A 104 6.45 -0.12 4.61
CA PHE A 104 7.47 0.31 3.66
C PHE A 104 8.83 -0.12 4.21
N GLN A 105 9.78 -0.44 3.34
CA GLN A 105 11.14 -0.80 3.75
C GLN A 105 11.83 0.32 4.56
N SER A 106 11.41 1.57 4.37
CA SER A 106 11.97 2.76 5.03
C SER A 106 11.50 3.00 6.47
N ILE A 107 10.67 2.12 7.04
CA ILE A 107 10.29 2.21 8.46
C ILE A 107 11.55 2.17 9.32
N ASP A 108 11.78 3.23 10.10
CA ASP A 108 12.97 3.36 10.93
C ASP A 108 12.76 2.67 12.29
N SER A 109 13.01 1.37 12.32
CA SER A 109 13.01 0.58 13.54
C SER A 109 14.09 -0.50 13.50
N ASP A 110 14.61 -0.87 14.67
CA ASP A 110 15.62 -1.93 14.81
C ASP A 110 15.10 -3.26 14.24
N SER A 111 13.85 -3.61 14.56
CA SER A 111 13.17 -4.82 14.08
C SER A 111 13.12 -4.88 12.55
N ASN A 112 12.75 -3.77 11.90
CA ASN A 112 12.68 -3.71 10.45
C ASN A 112 14.08 -3.83 9.81
N ARG A 113 15.07 -3.05 10.29
CA ARG A 113 16.44 -3.09 9.76
C ARG A 113 17.06 -4.48 9.90
N ASP A 114 16.87 -5.13 11.04
CA ASP A 114 17.34 -6.49 11.27
C ASP A 114 16.65 -7.52 10.37
N CYS A 115 15.34 -7.37 10.15
CA CYS A 115 14.59 -8.27 9.27
C CYS A 115 15.05 -8.14 7.81
N LEU A 116 15.19 -6.91 7.31
CA LEU A 116 15.73 -6.65 5.97
C LEU A 116 17.16 -7.18 5.81
N ALA A 117 18.02 -7.00 6.81
CA ALA A 117 19.38 -7.53 6.79
C ALA A 117 19.39 -9.07 6.73
N ARG A 118 18.51 -9.75 7.48
CA ARG A 118 18.36 -11.22 7.42
C ARG A 118 17.85 -11.67 6.05
N THR A 119 16.86 -10.98 5.49
CA THR A 119 16.29 -11.28 4.18
C THR A 119 17.35 -11.15 3.09
N SER A 120 18.08 -10.03 3.05
CA SER A 120 19.17 -9.81 2.09
C SER A 120 20.27 -10.88 2.22
N ARG A 121 20.68 -11.25 3.45
CA ARG A 121 21.66 -12.34 3.66
C ARG A 121 21.18 -13.70 3.15
N ARG A 122 19.88 -13.97 3.25
CA ARG A 122 19.30 -15.30 2.95
C ARG A 122 18.94 -15.47 1.48
N PHE A 123 18.47 -14.41 0.83
CA PHE A 123 17.88 -14.45 -0.51
C PHE A 123 18.62 -13.56 -1.53
N GLY A 124 19.64 -12.81 -1.10
CA GLY A 124 20.33 -11.84 -1.94
C GLY A 124 19.55 -10.54 -2.11
N ASN A 125 20.14 -9.61 -2.84
CA ASN A 125 19.60 -8.26 -3.06
C ASN A 125 18.59 -8.17 -4.22
N GLU A 126 18.37 -9.27 -4.95
CA GLU A 126 17.34 -9.35 -6.01
C GLU A 126 15.94 -9.51 -5.44
N CYS A 127 15.81 -10.02 -4.21
CA CYS A 127 14.56 -10.00 -3.48
C CYS A 127 14.30 -8.55 -3.01
N VAL A 128 13.18 -7.98 -3.45
CA VAL A 128 12.74 -6.63 -3.04
C VAL A 128 11.58 -6.78 -2.05
N PRO A 129 11.84 -6.67 -0.72
CA PRO A 129 10.78 -6.72 0.27
C PRO A 129 9.74 -5.61 0.04
N ASN A 130 8.47 -5.94 0.23
CA ASN A 130 7.37 -5.00 0.10
C ASN A 130 6.26 -5.34 1.09
N LEU A 131 5.14 -4.61 1.04
CA LEU A 131 4.00 -4.85 1.94
C LEU A 131 3.47 -6.29 1.92
N CYS A 132 3.50 -6.96 0.77
CA CYS A 132 3.00 -8.34 0.63
C CYS A 132 3.98 -9.34 1.27
N TRP A 133 5.28 -9.13 1.07
CA TRP A 133 6.32 -9.89 1.76
C TRP A 133 6.19 -9.76 3.27
N GLU A 134 6.01 -8.54 3.79
CA GLU A 134 5.91 -8.31 5.23
C GLU A 134 4.67 -8.95 5.83
N ALA A 135 3.54 -8.85 5.12
CA ALA A 135 2.29 -9.50 5.52
C ALA A 135 2.44 -11.02 5.60
N ALA A 136 2.99 -11.63 4.55
CA ALA A 136 3.26 -13.06 4.54
C ALA A 136 4.23 -13.48 5.65
N TYR A 137 5.25 -12.66 5.93
CA TYR A 137 6.22 -12.90 6.99
C TYR A 137 5.53 -13.02 8.35
N PHE A 138 4.79 -11.99 8.79
CA PHE A 138 4.19 -12.05 10.12
C PHE A 138 3.09 -13.11 10.21
N GLN A 139 2.28 -13.29 9.15
CA GLN A 139 1.20 -14.29 9.17
C GLN A 139 1.74 -15.72 9.28
N THR A 140 2.83 -16.03 8.59
CA THR A 140 3.50 -17.34 8.69
C THR A 140 4.05 -17.57 10.09
N HIS A 141 4.65 -16.54 10.70
CA HIS A 141 5.14 -16.63 12.07
C HIS A 141 4.01 -16.83 13.09
N MET A 142 2.90 -16.11 12.96
CA MET A 142 1.72 -16.28 13.82
C MET A 142 1.14 -17.68 13.70
N PHE A 143 1.01 -18.20 12.48
CA PHE A 143 0.60 -19.58 12.23
C PHE A 143 1.54 -20.60 12.88
N ALA A 144 2.85 -20.42 12.73
CA ALA A 144 3.84 -21.29 13.35
C ALA A 144 3.81 -21.22 14.89
N ASN A 145 3.56 -20.05 15.47
CA ASN A 145 3.41 -19.88 16.92
C ASN A 145 2.16 -20.64 17.42
N ALA A 146 1.03 -20.46 16.73
CA ALA A 146 -0.21 -21.14 17.07
C ALA A 146 -0.09 -22.68 17.00
N MET A 147 0.63 -23.23 16.01
CA MET A 147 0.93 -24.67 15.96
C MET A 147 1.79 -25.15 17.15
N ARG A 148 2.78 -24.35 17.57
CA ARG A 148 3.61 -24.69 18.74
C ARG A 148 2.81 -24.66 20.04
N GLU A 149 1.90 -23.70 20.17
CA GLU A 149 1.04 -23.54 21.34
C GLU A 149 -0.05 -24.62 21.41
N SER A 150 -0.63 -25.00 20.26
CA SER A 150 -1.64 -26.06 20.20
C SER A 150 -1.06 -27.48 20.26
N GLY A 151 0.22 -27.64 19.90
CA GLY A 151 0.86 -28.94 19.73
C GLY A 151 0.30 -29.76 18.55
N SER A 152 -0.36 -29.11 17.59
CA SER A 152 -1.10 -29.74 16.49
C SER A 152 -1.14 -28.85 15.25
N ASP A 153 -1.18 -29.46 14.07
CA ASP A 153 -1.41 -28.79 12.79
C ASP A 153 -2.90 -28.79 12.36
N GLU A 154 -3.78 -29.38 13.17
CA GLU A 154 -5.22 -29.42 12.93
C GLU A 154 -5.87 -28.03 13.10
N ILE A 155 -6.70 -27.63 12.13
CA ILE A 155 -7.35 -26.30 12.10
C ILE A 155 -8.13 -26.02 13.39
N ALA A 156 -8.86 -27.02 13.90
CA ALA A 156 -9.66 -26.89 15.12
C ALA A 156 -8.80 -26.63 16.37
N SER A 157 -7.54 -27.08 16.36
CA SER A 157 -6.59 -26.87 17.45
C SER A 157 -5.85 -25.53 17.32
N ILE A 158 -5.54 -25.10 16.09
CA ILE A 158 -4.81 -23.86 15.81
C ILE A 158 -5.69 -22.62 15.95
N MET A 159 -6.92 -22.66 15.44
CA MET A 159 -7.76 -21.46 15.31
C MET A 159 -7.95 -20.70 16.64
N PRO A 160 -8.21 -21.36 17.79
CA PRO A 160 -8.34 -20.66 19.07
C PRO A 160 -7.04 -19.96 19.52
N GLN A 161 -5.87 -20.44 19.10
CA GLN A 161 -4.58 -19.81 19.42
C GLN A 161 -4.28 -18.62 18.49
N LEU A 162 -4.81 -18.62 17.25
CA LEU A 162 -4.63 -17.50 16.32
C LEU A 162 -5.48 -16.28 16.68
N LEU A 163 -6.74 -16.49 17.06
CA LEU A 163 -7.67 -15.38 17.30
C LEU A 163 -7.25 -14.56 18.53
N GLY A 164 -6.97 -13.28 18.32
CA GLY A 164 -6.46 -12.39 19.37
C GLY A 164 -4.95 -12.42 19.59
N SER A 165 -4.22 -13.33 18.92
CA SER A 165 -2.76 -13.40 18.99
C SER A 165 -2.10 -12.15 18.41
N GLU A 166 -0.90 -11.85 18.92
CA GLU A 166 -0.10 -10.69 18.53
C GLU A 166 1.27 -11.12 18.00
N PHE A 167 1.87 -10.28 17.17
CA PHE A 167 3.23 -10.48 16.66
C PHE A 167 3.95 -9.14 16.46
N GLU A 168 5.23 -9.08 16.85
CA GLU A 168 6.11 -7.92 16.59
C GLU A 168 6.61 -7.96 15.14
N ALA A 169 5.81 -7.45 14.22
CA ALA A 169 6.12 -7.42 12.80
C ALA A 169 7.05 -6.23 12.44
N PRO A 170 7.72 -6.25 11.27
CA PRO A 170 8.48 -5.10 10.79
C PRO A 170 7.67 -3.80 10.72
N GLN A 171 6.36 -3.86 10.47
CA GLN A 171 5.48 -2.68 10.49
C GLN A 171 5.09 -2.16 11.90
N GLY A 172 5.45 -2.90 12.95
CA GLY A 172 4.99 -2.73 14.33
C GLY A 172 4.14 -3.91 14.81
N ARG A 173 3.68 -3.86 16.07
CA ARG A 173 2.89 -4.93 16.67
C ARG A 173 1.53 -5.10 15.98
N VAL A 174 1.33 -6.26 15.35
CA VAL A 174 0.06 -6.64 14.70
C VAL A 174 -0.74 -7.57 15.60
N ARG A 175 -2.06 -7.57 15.45
CA ARG A 175 -2.99 -8.43 16.18
C ARG A 175 -4.07 -8.95 15.23
N ILE A 176 -4.42 -10.24 15.33
CA ILE A 176 -5.61 -10.79 14.66
C ILE A 176 -6.83 -10.45 15.51
N ASP A 177 -7.82 -9.81 14.92
CA ASP A 177 -9.07 -9.53 15.58
C ASP A 177 -9.92 -10.82 15.71
N PRO A 178 -10.33 -11.18 16.94
CA PRO A 178 -11.06 -12.43 17.18
C PRO A 178 -12.49 -12.41 16.63
N SER A 179 -13.07 -11.24 16.34
CA SER A 179 -14.46 -11.13 15.88
C SER A 179 -14.61 -11.25 14.37
N ASN A 180 -13.57 -10.91 13.60
CA ASN A 180 -13.67 -10.85 12.14
C ASN A 180 -12.46 -11.41 11.39
N HIS A 181 -11.46 -11.96 12.10
CA HIS A 181 -10.25 -12.59 11.56
C HIS A 181 -9.33 -11.66 10.75
N HIS A 182 -9.62 -10.36 10.69
CA HIS A 182 -8.75 -9.37 10.06
C HIS A 182 -7.66 -8.93 11.03
N THR A 183 -6.70 -8.14 10.55
CA THR A 183 -5.58 -7.66 11.36
C THR A 183 -5.69 -6.18 11.67
N CYS A 184 -5.29 -5.81 12.89
CA CYS A 184 -5.10 -4.41 13.26
C CYS A 184 -3.74 -3.94 12.70
N LEU A 185 -3.74 -3.00 11.76
CA LEU A 185 -2.56 -2.57 11.00
C LEU A 185 -2.31 -1.07 11.10
N TYR A 186 -1.12 -0.62 10.72
CA TYR A 186 -0.73 0.80 10.78
C TYR A 186 -0.73 1.39 9.36
N PRO A 187 -1.80 2.07 8.90
CA PRO A 187 -1.80 2.68 7.58
C PRO A 187 -0.78 3.82 7.50
N ARG A 188 -0.02 3.85 6.41
CA ARG A 188 1.01 4.86 6.11
C ARG A 188 0.85 5.37 4.69
N ILE A 189 1.21 6.63 4.47
CA ILE A 189 1.35 7.24 3.15
C ILE A 189 2.84 7.42 2.88
N GLY A 190 3.33 6.75 1.85
CA GLY A 190 4.69 6.86 1.34
C GLY A 190 4.71 7.68 0.06
N ARG A 191 5.69 8.56 -0.09
CA ARG A 191 6.05 9.21 -1.35
C ARG A 191 7.27 8.53 -1.93
N ALA A 192 7.20 8.05 -3.16
CA ALA A 192 8.35 7.44 -3.82
C ALA A 192 9.45 8.49 -4.04
N GLU A 193 10.68 8.16 -3.68
CA GLU A 193 11.85 9.00 -3.84
C GLU A 193 12.70 8.46 -5.01
N ALA A 194 13.58 9.33 -5.55
CA ALA A 194 14.51 8.96 -6.61
C ALA A 194 15.59 7.94 -6.17
N THR A 195 15.50 7.40 -4.95
CA THR A 195 16.33 6.29 -4.43
C THR A 195 15.66 4.93 -4.60
N GLY A 196 14.44 4.87 -5.15
CA GLY A 196 13.68 3.62 -5.30
C GLY A 196 13.02 3.15 -3.99
N GLN A 197 12.92 4.05 -3.00
CA GLN A 197 12.31 3.80 -1.70
C GLN A 197 11.17 4.79 -1.46
N PHE A 198 10.27 4.47 -0.53
CA PHE A 198 9.25 5.41 -0.09
C PHE A 198 9.73 6.24 1.09
N LYS A 199 9.58 7.56 1.04
CA LYS A 199 9.60 8.40 2.23
C LYS A 199 8.22 8.40 2.87
N ILE A 200 8.11 7.94 4.12
CA ILE A 200 6.86 8.03 4.88
C ILE A 200 6.57 9.51 5.15
N VAL A 201 5.48 10.03 4.59
CA VAL A 201 5.04 11.42 4.79
C VAL A 201 3.90 11.52 5.81
N ARG A 202 3.22 10.40 6.07
CA ARG A 202 2.16 10.31 7.07
C ARG A 202 2.01 8.87 7.54
N GLU A 203 1.72 8.68 8.82
CA GLU A 203 1.39 7.37 9.38
C GLU A 203 0.42 7.47 10.55
N SER A 204 -0.32 6.39 10.79
CA SER A 204 -1.11 6.26 12.02
C SER A 204 -0.20 5.99 13.22
N ARG A 205 -0.48 6.66 14.34
CA ARG A 205 0.24 6.47 15.62
C ARG A 205 -0.20 5.21 16.38
N ARG A 206 -1.31 4.61 15.97
CA ARG A 206 -1.93 3.44 16.60
C ARG A 206 -2.42 2.48 15.52
N PRO A 207 -2.50 1.18 15.81
CA PRO A 207 -3.06 0.26 14.84
C PRO A 207 -4.55 0.59 14.65
N VAL A 208 -4.98 0.58 13.40
CA VAL A 208 -6.38 0.78 13.00
C VAL A 208 -7.09 -0.55 13.10
N HIS A 209 -8.18 -0.58 13.85
CA HIS A 209 -9.02 -1.77 13.97
C HIS A 209 -9.67 -2.08 12.62
N PRO A 210 -9.68 -3.34 12.17
CA PRO A 210 -10.32 -3.69 10.92
C PRO A 210 -11.85 -3.65 11.05
N ASP A 211 -12.50 -2.95 10.14
CA ASP A 211 -13.94 -3.02 9.92
C ASP A 211 -14.20 -3.29 8.43
N PRO A 212 -14.21 -4.57 8.02
CA PRO A 212 -14.33 -4.94 6.61
C PRO A 212 -15.72 -4.67 6.02
N TYR A 213 -16.73 -4.40 6.85
CA TYR A 213 -18.10 -4.11 6.43
C TYR A 213 -18.48 -2.64 6.61
N LEU A 214 -17.50 -1.77 6.90
CA LEU A 214 -17.70 -0.33 7.00
C LEU A 214 -18.28 0.22 5.69
N VAL A 215 -19.50 0.76 5.75
CA VAL A 215 -20.22 1.26 4.57
C VAL A 215 -19.95 2.76 4.32
N THR A 216 -19.72 3.52 5.40
CA THR A 216 -19.50 4.97 5.35
C THR A 216 -18.11 5.32 5.84
N HIS A 217 -17.33 5.98 5.00
CA HIS A 217 -16.04 6.55 5.38
C HIS A 217 -16.20 8.05 5.53
N SER A 218 -15.87 8.64 6.68
CA SER A 218 -15.87 10.09 6.82
C SER A 218 -14.43 10.62 6.84
N LEU A 219 -14.19 11.71 6.12
CA LEU A 219 -12.95 12.47 6.25
C LEU A 219 -12.85 13.01 7.69
N GLY A 220 -11.96 12.45 8.50
CA GLY A 220 -11.75 12.92 9.88
C GLY A 220 -11.58 11.82 10.91
N ASP A 221 -12.21 10.66 10.68
CA ASP A 221 -12.36 9.59 11.68
C ASP A 221 -11.02 9.04 12.18
N TRP A 222 -9.99 9.07 11.32
CA TRP A 222 -8.62 8.62 11.63
C TRP A 222 -7.61 9.76 11.73
N THR A 223 -8.03 11.00 11.48
CA THR A 223 -7.13 12.16 11.54
C THR A 223 -6.91 12.60 12.99
N ALA A 224 -6.24 11.75 13.77
CA ALA A 224 -5.57 12.20 14.97
C ALA A 224 -4.45 13.17 14.56
N LYS A 225 -4.79 14.47 14.51
CA LYS A 225 -3.91 15.65 14.54
C LYS A 225 -2.69 15.54 13.61
N LEU A 226 -2.87 15.98 12.37
CA LEU A 226 -1.75 16.44 11.55
C LEU A 226 -1.00 17.55 12.30
N PRO A 227 0.30 17.44 12.58
CA PRO A 227 1.10 18.65 12.67
C PRO A 227 1.11 19.28 11.27
N GLU A 228 0.83 20.57 11.19
CA GLU A 228 1.17 21.36 10.01
C GLU A 228 2.67 21.15 9.75
N GLN A 229 3.03 20.80 8.52
CA GLN A 229 4.43 20.95 8.11
C GLN A 229 4.71 22.46 7.97
N PRO A 230 5.89 22.94 8.40
CA PRO A 230 6.26 24.34 8.35
C PRO A 230 6.30 24.90 6.92
#